data_AF-A0A9E1ZC88-F1
#
_entry.id   AF-A0A9E1ZC88-F1
#
_cell.length_a   1.000
_cell.length_b   1.000
_cell.length_c   1.000
_cell.angle_alpha   90.00
_cell.angle_beta   90.00
_cell.angle_gamma   90.00
#
_symmetry.space_group_name_H-M   'P 1'
#
loop_
_entity.id
_entity.type
_entity.pdbx_description
1 polymer ?
#
loop_
_entity_poly.entity_id
_entity_poly.type
_entity_poly.pdbx_seq_one_letter_code
_entity_poly.pdbx_strand_id
1 'polypeptide(L)'
;LIEDKDTKIGTPQIDGASVTVKIVAHKRGDKIVVFKMKPKKRYQKTQGHRQELTTIEITDIKASGGSSAPKKAAAPKKTEEKEEKEDK
;
A
#
# COMPACT_ATOMS: atom_id res chain seq x y z
N LEU A 1 26.19 -14.89 17.95
CA LEU A 1 26.14 -16.21 17.28
C LEU A 1 24.75 -16.32 16.66
N ILE A 2 24.65 -16.24 15.33
CA ILE A 2 23.40 -16.53 14.58
C ILE A 2 23.72 -17.83 13.87
N GLU A 3 23.16 -18.94 14.33
CA GLU A 3 23.38 -20.27 13.76
C GLU A 3 22.06 -20.79 13.16
N ASP A 4 21.63 -20.16 12.07
CA ASP A 4 20.57 -20.67 11.20
C ASP A 4 21.14 -20.75 9.79
N LYS A 5 21.46 -21.99 9.34
CA LYS A 5 22.21 -22.28 8.11
C LYS A 5 21.59 -21.76 6.81
N ASP A 6 20.32 -21.33 6.83
CA ASP A 6 19.56 -20.91 5.64
C ASP A 6 19.17 -19.42 5.61
N THR A 7 19.78 -18.59 6.47
CA THR A 7 19.49 -17.14 6.48
C THR A 7 20.30 -16.40 5.42
N LYS A 8 19.62 -15.87 4.40
CA LYS A 8 20.23 -14.98 3.38
C LYS A 8 20.16 -13.52 3.84
N ILE A 9 21.30 -12.85 3.90
CA ILE A 9 21.42 -11.43 4.28
C ILE A 9 21.74 -10.63 3.02
N GLY A 10 20.90 -9.64 2.69
CA GLY A 10 21.12 -8.73 1.57
C GLY A 10 21.85 -7.45 1.98
N THR A 11 22.52 -6.81 1.03
CA THR A 11 23.13 -5.48 1.17
C THR A 11 22.85 -4.65 -0.08
N PRO A 12 21.83 -3.77 -0.15
CA PRO A 12 20.69 -3.53 0.74
C PRO A 12 19.43 -4.38 0.41
N GLN A 13 19.42 -5.10 -0.72
CA GLN A 13 18.35 -6.00 -1.14
C GLN A 13 18.93 -7.38 -1.51
N ILE A 14 18.07 -8.39 -1.60
CA ILE A 14 18.42 -9.71 -2.15
C ILE A 14 17.92 -9.73 -3.59
N ASP A 15 18.84 -9.84 -4.54
CA ASP A 15 18.51 -9.76 -5.96
C ASP A 15 17.57 -10.90 -6.40
N GLY A 16 16.51 -10.53 -7.11
CA GLY A 16 15.50 -11.45 -7.63
C GLY A 16 14.57 -12.04 -6.57
N ALA A 17 14.61 -11.56 -5.32
CA ALA A 17 13.64 -11.93 -4.31
C ALA A 17 12.27 -11.26 -4.60
N SER A 18 11.18 -12.03 -4.48
CA SER A 18 9.82 -11.49 -4.64
C SER A 18 8.88 -12.06 -3.58
N VAL A 19 7.96 -11.22 -3.12
CA VAL A 19 6.90 -11.60 -2.18
C VAL A 19 5.57 -11.43 -2.89
N THR A 20 4.81 -12.51 -2.98
CA THR A 20 3.45 -12.46 -3.53
C THR A 20 2.48 -12.22 -2.38
N VAL A 21 1.60 -11.23 -2.57
CA VAL A 21 0.66 -10.78 -1.55
C VAL A 21 -0.74 -10.64 -2.11
N LYS A 22 -1.74 -10.86 -1.25
CA LYS A 22 -3.15 -10.57 -1.51
C LYS A 22 -3.62 -9.42 -0.63
N ILE A 23 -4.38 -8.49 -1.21
CA ILE A 23 -5.00 -7.40 -0.47
C ILE A 23 -6.30 -7.94 0.13
N VAL A 24 -6.40 -7.93 1.46
CA VAL A 24 -7.57 -8.44 2.18
C VAL A 24 -8.62 -7.35 2.34
N ALA A 25 -8.19 -6.16 2.78
CA ALA A 25 -9.10 -5.04 3.01
C ALA A 25 -8.39 -3.70 3.08
N HIS A 26 -9.10 -2.65 2.72
CA HIS A 26 -8.72 -1.27 3.02
C HIS A 26 -9.53 -0.79 4.23
N LYS A 27 -8.84 -0.24 5.23
CA LYS A 27 -9.44 0.24 6.47
C LYS A 27 -8.90 1.61 6.83
N ARG A 28 -9.72 2.40 7.53
CA ARG A 28 -9.24 3.64 8.16
C ARG A 28 -8.71 3.28 9.55
N GLY A 29 -7.49 3.70 9.83
CA GLY A 29 -6.86 3.55 11.13
C GLY A 29 -7.54 4.39 12.21
N ASP A 30 -6.98 4.29 13.41
CA ASP A 30 -7.49 5.01 14.57
C ASP A 30 -7.41 6.52 14.38
N LYS A 31 -8.34 7.23 15.03
CA LYS A 31 -8.41 8.68 14.93
C LYS A 31 -7.28 9.26 15.79
N ILE A 32 -6.31 9.89 15.14
CA ILE A 32 -5.31 10.72 15.80
C ILE A 32 -5.87 12.12 15.90
N VAL A 33 -5.93 12.67 17.11
CA VAL A 33 -6.39 14.04 17.35
C VAL A 33 -5.20 14.98 17.39
N VAL A 34 -5.05 15.81 16.36
CA VAL A 34 -4.04 16.86 16.31
C VAL A 34 -4.64 18.12 16.91
N PHE A 35 -4.20 18.44 18.13
CA PHE A 35 -4.58 19.67 18.83
C PHE A 35 -3.47 20.70 18.73
N LYS A 36 -3.78 21.86 18.15
CA LYS A 36 -2.87 23.01 18.06
C LYS A 36 -3.41 24.14 18.93
N MET A 37 -2.66 24.54 19.94
CA MET A 37 -2.97 25.66 20.82
C MET A 37 -1.84 26.68 20.81
N LYS A 38 -2.17 27.97 20.81
CA LYS A 38 -1.20 29.04 21.07
C LYS A 38 -1.59 29.80 22.33
N PRO A 39 -0.67 29.98 23.29
CA PRO A 39 -0.98 30.64 24.55
C PRO A 39 -1.33 32.11 24.32
N LYS A 40 -2.29 32.63 25.10
CA LYS A 40 -2.74 34.04 25.10
C LYS A 40 -3.24 34.61 23.76
N LYS A 41 -3.37 33.80 22.71
CA LYS A 41 -3.87 34.23 21.39
C LYS A 41 -5.29 33.75 21.07
N ARG A 42 -6.00 33.16 22.05
CA ARG A 42 -7.32 32.52 21.87
C ARG A 42 -7.38 31.60 20.63
N TYR A 43 -6.24 31.00 20.29
CA TYR A 43 -6.10 30.12 19.15
C TYR A 43 -6.02 28.69 19.64
N GLN A 44 -7.05 27.92 19.29
CA GLN A 44 -7.14 26.50 19.50
C GLN A 44 -7.79 25.88 18.27
N LYS A 45 -7.14 24.87 17.68
CA LYS A 45 -7.68 24.08 16.58
C LYS A 45 -7.51 22.61 16.89
N THR A 46 -8.61 21.87 16.77
CA THR A 46 -8.63 20.42 16.89
C THR A 46 -8.95 19.86 15.52
N GLN A 47 -8.06 19.05 14.97
CA GLN A 47 -8.32 18.29 13.73
C GLN A 47 -8.10 16.81 13.99
N GLY A 48 -8.99 15.98 13.45
CA GLY A 48 -8.80 14.54 13.43
C GLY A 48 -8.13 14.11 12.15
N HIS A 49 -7.11 13.25 12.24
CA HIS A 49 -6.58 12.50 11.11
C HIS A 49 -6.92 11.03 11.29
N ARG A 50 -7.40 10.39 10.22
CA ARG A 50 -7.55 8.94 10.14
C ARG A 50 -6.77 8.48 8.92
N GLN A 51 -5.69 7.75 9.18
CA GLN A 51 -4.82 7.23 8.14
C GLN A 51 -5.54 6.13 7.35
N GLU A 52 -5.36 6.11 6.04
CA GLU A 52 -5.80 5.00 5.20
C GLU A 52 -4.76 3.88 5.28
N LEU A 53 -5.21 2.69 5.68
CA LEU A 53 -4.38 1.52 5.88
C LEU A 53 -4.89 0.38 5.00
N THR A 54 -3.97 -0.40 4.46
CA THR A 54 -4.28 -1.61 3.70
C THR A 54 -3.81 -2.81 4.49
N THR A 55 -4.71 -3.76 4.72
CA THR A 55 -4.38 -5.05 5.33
C THR A 55 -4.04 -6.02 4.22
N ILE A 56 -2.85 -6.59 4.31
CA ILE A 56 -2.27 -7.45 3.27
C ILE A 56 -1.90 -8.78 3.91
N GLU A 57 -2.18 -9.86 3.19
CA GLU A 57 -1.78 -11.22 3.54
C GLU A 57 -0.67 -11.69 2.60
N ILE A 58 0.38 -12.28 3.16
CA ILE A 58 1.52 -12.80 2.39
C ILE A 58 1.23 -14.25 2.04
N THR A 59 1.24 -14.57 0.75
CA THR A 59 0.97 -15.94 0.27
C THR A 59 2.26 -16.71 0.03
N ASP A 60 3.25 -16.09 -0.60
CA ASP A 60 4.50 -16.76 -0.99
C ASP A 60 5.71 -15.84 -0.92
N ILE A 61 6.86 -16.42 -0.58
CA ILE A 61 8.16 -15.75 -0.56
C ILE A 61 9.11 -16.54 -1.47
N LYS A 62 9.67 -15.89 -2.49
CA LYS A 62 10.70 -16.45 -3.38
C LYS A 62 12.04 -15.79 -3.05
N ALA A 63 12.97 -16.55 -2.49
CA ALA A 63 14.24 -16.06 -1.93
C ALA A 63 15.45 -16.12 -2.90
N SER A 64 15.23 -16.35 -4.20
CA SER A 64 16.26 -16.26 -5.24
C SER A 64 15.60 -16.35 -6.61
N GLY A 65 15.97 -15.45 -7.52
CA GLY A 65 15.46 -15.39 -8.88
C GLY A 65 15.74 -16.66 -9.68
N GLY A 66 14.76 -17.58 -9.68
CA GLY A 66 14.58 -18.58 -10.73
C GLY A 66 13.42 -18.13 -11.61
N SER A 67 13.71 -17.85 -12.87
CA SER A 67 12.77 -17.35 -13.88
C SER A 67 11.47 -18.17 -13.94
N SER A 68 10.35 -17.51 -13.73
CA SER A 68 9.05 -17.97 -14.24
C SER A 68 8.14 -16.76 -14.46
N ALA A 69 8.20 -16.23 -15.67
CA ALA A 69 7.26 -15.26 -16.17
C ALA A 69 5.87 -15.90 -16.28
N PRO A 70 4.80 -15.36 -15.64
CA PRO A 70 3.46 -15.64 -16.10
C PRO A 70 3.20 -14.80 -17.36
N LYS A 71 3.40 -15.41 -18.53
CA LYS A 71 2.65 -15.04 -19.73
C LYS A 71 1.17 -15.34 -19.44
N LYS A 72 0.29 -14.33 -19.48
CA LYS A 72 -0.91 -14.25 -20.35
C LYS A 72 -1.98 -13.27 -19.82
N ALA A 73 -2.39 -12.37 -20.72
CA ALA A 73 -3.68 -11.67 -20.88
C ALA A 73 -4.01 -10.42 -20.03
N ALA A 74 -3.85 -9.24 -20.64
CA ALA A 74 -4.70 -8.07 -20.38
C ALA A 74 -4.81 -7.13 -21.60
N ALA A 75 -5.77 -7.43 -22.48
CA ALA A 75 -6.54 -6.51 -23.35
C ALA A 75 -7.67 -7.39 -23.95
N PRO A 76 -8.96 -6.99 -24.04
CA PRO A 76 -9.47 -5.62 -24.23
C PRO A 76 -10.73 -5.26 -23.37
N LYS A 77 -11.04 -3.96 -23.24
CA LYS A 77 -12.32 -3.35 -23.70
C LYS A 77 -12.37 -1.84 -23.44
N LYS A 78 -12.76 -1.16 -24.51
CA LYS A 78 -13.08 0.26 -24.70
C LYS A 78 -14.58 0.42 -24.44
N THR A 79 -14.98 1.45 -23.71
CA THR A 79 -16.34 2.05 -23.63
C THR A 79 -16.18 3.27 -22.71
N GLU A 80 -16.57 4.49 -23.01
CA GLU A 80 -17.01 5.22 -24.20
C GLU A 80 -17.04 6.69 -23.72
N GLU A 81 -16.56 7.63 -24.52
CA GLU A 81 -16.64 9.07 -24.27
C GLU A 81 -17.60 9.64 -25.31
N LYS A 82 -18.79 10.12 -24.90
CA LYS A 82 -19.46 11.32 -25.47
C LYS A 82 -20.79 11.70 -24.79
N GLU A 83 -20.79 12.92 -24.25
CA GLU A 83 -21.76 14.03 -24.43
C GLU A 83 -23.28 13.79 -24.51
N GLU A 84 -24.03 14.45 -23.63
CA GLU A 84 -25.16 15.37 -23.94
C GLU A 84 -25.38 16.29 -22.71
N LYS A 85 -24.94 17.56 -22.75
CA LYS A 85 -25.66 18.82 -23.09
C LYS A 85 -26.77 19.28 -22.11
N GLU A 86 -26.45 20.41 -21.45
CA GLU A 86 -27.22 21.64 -21.14
C GLU A 86 -28.73 21.66 -20.77
N ASP A 87 -29.05 22.69 -19.96
CA ASP A 87 -30.34 23.37 -19.72
C ASP A 87 -31.30 22.85 -18.64
N LYS A 88 -31.13 23.36 -17.40
CA LYS A 88 -32.06 24.28 -16.72
C LYS A 88 -31.47 24.86 -15.43
#